data_AF-G5F3F2-F1
#
_entry.id   AF-G5F3F2-F1
#
_cell.length_a   1.000
_cell.length_b   1.000
_cell.length_c   1.000
_cell.angle_alpha   90.00
_cell.angle_beta   90.00
_cell.angle_gamma   90.00
#
_symmetry.space_group_name_H-M   'P 1'
#
loop_
_entity.id
_entity.type
_entity.pdbx_description
1 polymer ?
#
loop_
_entity_poly.entity_id
_entity_poly.type
_entity_poly.pdbx_seq_one_letter_code
_entity_poly.pdbx_strand_id
1 'polypeptide(L)' 'MEHTEEELVEARRQIAPTVHKLQASLETMQAKPNADKLKPQITLTQRRIKAFQIANDLIEQELAKKD' A
#
# COMPACT_ATOMS: atom_id res chain seq x y z
N MET A 1 15.41 14.23 -5.07
CA MET A 1 14.47 15.06 -5.84
C MET A 1 13.47 15.59 -4.84
N GLU A 2 13.24 16.90 -4.81
CA GLU A 2 12.08 17.43 -4.09
C GLU A 2 10.84 17.20 -4.95
N HIS A 3 9.78 16.67 -4.35
CA HIS A 3 8.49 16.49 -5.00
C HIS A 3 7.63 17.73 -4.77
N THR A 4 6.84 18.11 -5.78
CA THR A 4 5.85 19.17 -5.62
C THR A 4 4.70 18.71 -4.73
N GLU A 5 3.96 19.65 -4.15
CA GLU A 5 2.75 19.32 -3.38
C GLU A 5 1.75 18.52 -4.23
N GLU A 6 1.54 18.94 -5.49
CA GLU A 6 0.67 18.25 -6.45
C GLU A 6 1.11 16.80 -6.72
N GLU A 7 2.42 16.56 -6.89
CA GLU A 7 2.97 15.22 -7.07
C GLU A 7 2.76 14.35 -5.83
N LEU A 8 2.93 14.91 -4.63
CA LEU A 8 2.71 14.21 -3.36
C LEU A 8 1.23 13.87 -3.15
N VAL A 9 0.32 14.80 -3.43
CA VAL A 9 -1.13 14.58 -3.35
C VAL A 9 -1.56 13.49 -4.32
N GLU A 10 -1.09 13.53 -5.57
CA GLU A 10 -1.42 12.51 -6.57
C GLU A 10 -0.82 11.15 -6.22
N ALA A 11 0.43 11.10 -5.72
CA ALA A 11 1.05 9.87 -5.23
C ALA A 11 0.21 9.23 -4.10
N ARG A 12 -0.21 10.03 -3.11
CA ARG A 12 -1.10 9.59 -2.03
C ARG A 12 -2.41 9.02 -2.57
N ARG A 13 -3.03 9.73 -3.51
CA ARG A 13 -4.28 9.34 -4.16
C ARG A 13 -4.15 7.99 -4.89
N GLN A 14 -3.03 7.73 -5.56
CA GLN A 14 -2.79 6.48 -6.28
C GLN A 14 -2.47 5.30 -5.36
N ILE A 15 -1.88 5.56 -4.18
CA ILE A 15 -1.59 4.51 -3.19
C ILE A 15 -2.87 3.92 -2.60
N ALA A 16 -3.86 4.74 -2.25
CA ALA A 16 -5.10 4.30 -1.61
C ALA A 16 -5.84 3.16 -2.36
N PRO A 17 -6.17 3.26 -3.67
CA PRO A 17 -6.83 2.17 -4.39
C PRO A 17 -5.92 0.95 -4.55
N THR A 18 -4.60 1.14 -4.57
CA THR A 18 -3.63 0.03 -4.63
C THR A 18 -3.64 -0.78 -3.34
N VAL A 19 -3.62 -0.11 -2.19
CA VAL A 19 -3.71 -0.76 -0.87
C VAL A 19 -5.03 -1.53 -0.74
N HIS A 20 -6.15 -0.91 -1.12
CA HIS A 20 -7.47 -1.56 -1.06
C HIS A 20 -7.52 -2.85 -1.92
N LYS A 21 -7.00 -2.81 -3.15
CA LYS A 21 -6.94 -4.00 -4.03
C LYS A 21 -6.04 -5.09 -3.45
N LEU A 22 -4.93 -4.73 -2.82
CA LEU A 22 -4.02 -5.69 -2.17
C LEU A 22 -4.66 -6.35 -0.95
N GLN A 23 -5.44 -5.60 -0.17
CA GLN A 23 -6.22 -6.14 0.97
C GLN A 23 -7.27 -7.14 0.49
N ALA A 24 -8.08 -6.79 -0.52
CA ALA A 24 -9.06 -7.71 -1.10
C ALA A 24 -8.40 -8.97 -1.70
N SER A 25 -7.24 -8.80 -2.35
CA SER A 25 -6.46 -9.93 -2.87
C SER A 25 -5.92 -10.83 -1.74
N LEU A 26 -5.47 -10.23 -0.63
CA LEU A 26 -5.01 -10.96 0.55
C LEU A 26 -6.13 -11.80 1.16
N GLU A 27 -7.31 -11.21 1.37
CA GLU A 27 -8.50 -11.90 1.87
C GLU A 27 -8.88 -13.07 0.95
N THR A 28 -8.89 -12.83 -0.36
CA THR A 28 -9.19 -13.87 -1.36
C THR A 28 -8.19 -15.02 -1.32
N MET A 29 -6.89 -14.74 -1.13
CA MET A 29 -5.87 -15.79 -1.02
C MET A 29 -6.00 -16.59 0.27
N GLN A 30 -6.31 -15.93 1.38
CA GLN A 30 -6.49 -16.57 2.69
C GLN A 30 -7.74 -17.45 2.75
N ALA A 31 -8.80 -17.09 2.03
CA ALA A 31 -10.05 -17.86 1.96
C ALA A 31 -9.96 -19.13 1.08
N LYS A 32 -8.86 -19.33 0.34
CA LYS A 32 -8.73 -20.51 -0.54
C LYS A 32 -8.50 -21.80 0.28
N PRO A 33 -9.13 -22.93 -0.08
CA PRO A 33 -8.95 -24.22 0.62
C PRO A 33 -7.50 -24.71 0.69
N ASN A 34 -6.66 -24.27 -0.24
CA ASN A 34 -5.24 -24.60 -0.34
C ASN A 34 -4.33 -23.42 -0.01
N ALA A 35 -4.76 -22.51 0.89
CA ALA A 35 -4.01 -21.31 1.28
C ALA A 35 -2.55 -21.60 1.71
N ASP A 36 -2.26 -22.80 2.25
CA ASP A 36 -0.89 -23.23 2.56
C ASP A 36 0.07 -23.16 1.38
N LYS A 37 -0.42 -23.43 0.16
CA LYS A 37 0.38 -23.32 -1.08
C LYS A 37 0.62 -21.87 -1.51
N LEU A 38 -0.13 -20.93 -0.95
CA LEU A 38 -0.06 -19.49 -1.24
C LEU A 38 0.65 -18.70 -0.14
N LYS A 39 1.23 -19.37 0.87
CA LYS A 39 1.97 -18.72 1.96
C LYS A 39 3.00 -17.69 1.49
N PRO A 40 3.84 -17.97 0.47
CA PRO A 40 4.77 -16.97 -0.05
C PRO A 40 4.07 -15.70 -0.58
N GLN A 41 2.98 -15.87 -1.31
CA GLN A 41 2.20 -14.79 -1.93
C GLN A 41 1.45 -13.98 -0.87
N ILE A 42 0.83 -14.64 0.11
CA ILE A 42 0.20 -14.02 1.28
C ILE A 42 1.22 -13.15 2.02
N THR A 43 2.38 -13.71 2.34
CA THR A 43 3.46 -13.00 3.05
C THR A 43 3.92 -11.78 2.26
N LEU A 44 4.13 -11.94 0.95
CA LEU A 44 4.59 -10.85 0.09
C LEU A 44 3.53 -9.74 -0.04
N THR A 45 2.25 -10.09 -0.17
CA THR A 45 1.15 -9.13 -0.22
C THR A 45 1.01 -8.35 1.08
N GLN A 46 1.13 -9.00 2.24
CA GLN A 46 1.17 -8.32 3.54
C GLN A 46 2.33 -7.32 3.63
N ARG A 47 3.53 -7.72 3.18
CA ARG A 47 4.70 -6.82 3.15
C ARG A 47 4.50 -5.62 2.21
N ARG A 48 3.87 -5.82 1.06
CA ARG A 48 3.54 -4.73 0.12
C ARG A 48 2.54 -3.75 0.71
N ILE A 49 1.47 -4.24 1.36
CA ILE A 49 0.51 -3.38 2.06
C ILE A 49 1.24 -2.51 3.08
N LYS A 50 2.11 -3.12 3.91
CA LYS A 50 2.89 -2.38 4.91
C LYS A 50 3.83 -1.35 4.27
N ALA A 51 4.49 -1.69 3.17
CA ALA A 51 5.36 -0.76 2.45
C ALA A 51 4.58 0.45 1.90
N PHE A 52 3.38 0.23 1.35
CA PHE A 52 2.53 1.31 0.88
C PHE A 52 1.97 2.17 2.01
N GLN A 53 1.66 1.59 3.17
CA GLN A 53 1.28 2.35 4.37
C GLN A 53 2.41 3.27 4.83
N ILE A 54 3.64 2.75 4.93
CA ILE A 54 4.82 3.56 5.26
C ILE A 54 5.02 4.69 4.23
N ALA A 55 4.87 4.39 2.94
CA ALA A 55 4.97 5.40 1.90
C ALA A 55 3.91 6.50 2.06
N ASN A 56 2.66 6.12 2.39
CA ASN A 56 1.57 7.06 2.63
C ASN A 56 1.86 7.96 3.84
N ASP A 57 2.33 7.38 4.95
CA ASP A 57 2.70 8.13 6.17
C ASP A 57 3.82 9.16 5.88
N LEU A 58 4.83 8.76 5.10
CA LEU A 58 5.93 9.66 4.72
C LEU A 58 5.46 10.79 3.79
N ILE A 59 4.54 10.50 2.86
CA ILE A 59 3.94 11.53 1.99
C ILE A 59 3.12 12.53 2.81
N GLU A 60 2.32 12.06 3.77
CA GLU A 60 1.53 12.92 4.65
C GLU A 60 2.42 13.81 5.53
N GLN A 61 3.51 13.26 6.08
CA GLN A 61 4.49 14.04 6.82
C GLN A 61 5.16 15.12 5.96
N GLU A 62 5.42 14.83 4.68
CA GLU A 62 6.03 15.81 3.78
C GLU A 62 5.06 16.91 3.36
N LEU A 63 3.79 16.56 3.12
CA LEU A 63 2.72 17.54 2.88
C LEU A 63 2.54 18.48 4.09
N ALA A 64 2.50 17.93 5.30
CA ALA A 64 2.34 18.71 6.53
C ALA A 64 3.50 19.68 6.83
N LYS A 65 4.68 19.51 6.21
CA LYS A 65 5.79 20.47 6.31
C LYS A 65 5.68 21.62 5.31
N LYS A 66 4.84 21.47 4.28
CA LYS A 66 4.65 22.45 3.19
C LYS A 66 3.45 23.37 3.46
N ASP A 67 2.56 23.00 4.38
CA ASP A 67 1.49 23.82 4.96
C ASP A 67 2.02 24.90 5.93
#